data_AF-A0A7T8GTC0-F1
#
_entry.id   AF-A0A7T8GTC0-F1
#
_cell.length_a   1.000
_cell.length_b   1.000
_cell.length_c   1.000
_cell.angle_alpha   90.00
_cell.angle_beta   90.00
_cell.angle_gamma   90.00
#
_symmetry.space_group_name_H-M   'P 1'
#
loop_
_entity.id
_entity.type
_entity.pdbx_description
1 polymer ?
#
loop_
_entity_poly.entity_id
_entity_poly.type
_entity_poly.pdbx_seq_one_letter_code
_entity_poly.pdbx_strand_id
1 'polypeptide(L)' 'MAQFPLEDPDMELENSHLGRGSGYYDETERRNYEIETLDISVWYMQEFNENRLCLEEWKAQFHVEDAYIVRWKYKVSLT' A
#
# COMPACT_ATOMS: atom_id res chain seq x y z
N MET A 1 -23.29 21.45 11.64
CA MET A 1 -22.40 21.07 10.51
C MET A 1 -22.49 19.56 10.40
N ALA A 2 -22.83 19.02 9.23
CA ALA A 2 -22.83 17.57 9.04
C ALA A 2 -21.38 17.08 9.05
N GLN A 3 -21.05 16.21 10.00
CA GLN A 3 -19.77 15.54 10.06
C GLN A 3 -19.86 14.34 9.12
N PHE A 4 -19.31 14.48 7.92
CA PHE A 4 -19.10 13.32 7.07
C PHE A 4 -18.12 12.42 7.80
N PRO A 5 -18.44 11.13 8.02
CA PRO A 5 -17.45 10.20 8.51
C PRO A 5 -16.27 10.26 7.54
N LEU A 6 -15.06 10.45 8.07
CA LEU A 6 -13.85 10.30 7.27
C LEU A 6 -13.79 8.84 6.87
N GLU A 7 -14.19 8.53 5.65
CA GLU A 7 -13.97 7.22 5.06
C GLU A 7 -12.45 7.00 5.07
N ASP A 8 -12.02 5.91 5.70
CA ASP A 8 -10.63 5.54 5.62
C ASP A 8 -10.27 5.28 4.15
N PRO A 9 -9.09 5.74 3.69
CA PRO A 9 -8.68 5.54 2.32
C PRO A 9 -8.68 4.03 2.05
N ASP A 10 -9.51 3.62 1.09
CA ASP A 10 -9.65 2.24 0.70
C ASP A 10 -8.80 1.94 -0.53
N MET A 11 -8.06 0.84 -0.45
CA MET A 11 -7.28 0.28 -1.54
C MET A 11 -7.71 -1.17 -1.69
N GLU A 12 -8.57 -1.43 -2.67
CA GLU A 12 -9.05 -2.78 -2.94
C GLU A 12 -8.11 -3.48 -3.93
N LEU A 13 -7.53 -4.61 -3.50
CA LEU A 13 -6.75 -5.50 -4.36
C LEU A 13 -7.22 -6.93 -4.17
N GLU A 14 -7.39 -7.67 -5.27
CA GLU A 14 -7.81 -9.07 -5.26
C GLU A 14 -9.10 -9.32 -4.43
N ASN A 15 -10.02 -8.35 -4.43
CA ASN A 15 -11.26 -8.31 -3.62
C ASN A 15 -11.02 -8.26 -2.10
N SER A 16 -9.88 -7.72 -1.65
CA SER A 16 -9.59 -7.45 -0.24
C SER A 16 -9.34 -5.97 -0.02
N HIS A 17 -9.99 -5.40 1.00
CA HIS A 17 -9.83 -4.01 1.42
C HIS A 17 -8.51 -3.82 2.17
N LEU A 18 -7.44 -3.49 1.46
CA LEU A 18 -6.13 -3.35 2.11
C LEU A 18 -5.99 -2.04 2.87
N GLY A 19 -6.78 -1.02 2.51
CA GLY A 19 -6.78 0.29 3.15
C GLY A 19 -5.36 0.87 3.30
N ARG A 20 -4.95 1.11 4.55
CA ARG A 20 -3.60 1.59 4.90
C ARG A 20 -2.54 0.49 5.11
N GLY A 21 -2.90 -0.76 4.88
CA GLY A 21 -1.97 -1.91 4.91
C GLY A 21 -1.72 -2.52 6.28
N SER A 22 -2.51 -2.20 7.30
CA SER A 22 -2.43 -2.82 8.64
C SER A 22 -3.48 -3.92 8.88
N GLY A 23 -4.65 -3.81 8.25
CA GLY A 23 -5.78 -4.71 8.46
C GLY A 23 -7.10 -3.98 8.31
N TYR A 24 -8.18 -4.76 8.21
CA TYR A 24 -9.55 -4.25 8.11
C TYR A 24 -10.54 -5.21 8.76
N TYR A 25 -11.71 -4.68 9.11
CA TYR A 25 -12.84 -5.47 9.58
C TYR A 25 -13.88 -5.57 8.46
N ASP A 26 -14.24 -6.78 8.08
CA ASP A 26 -15.35 -7.03 7.16
C ASP A 26 -16.65 -7.07 7.97
N GLU A 27 -17.50 -6.05 7.81
CA GLU A 27 -18.79 -5.96 8.51
C GLU A 27 -19.82 -6.99 8.00
N THR A 28 -19.71 -7.43 6.75
CA THR A 28 -20.62 -8.39 6.12
C THR A 28 -20.32 -9.79 6.62
N GLU A 29 -19.05 -10.20 6.59
CA GLU A 29 -18.61 -11.50 7.08
C GLU A 29 -18.37 -11.53 8.60
N ARG A 30 -18.33 -10.36 9.24
CA ARG A 30 -18.00 -10.16 10.66
C ARG A 30 -16.63 -10.71 11.03
N ARG A 31 -15.63 -10.47 10.19
CA ARG A 31 -14.29 -11.04 10.27
C ARG A 31 -13.21 -9.98 10.36
N ASN A 32 -12.14 -10.27 11.09
CA ASN A 32 -10.95 -9.42 11.16
C ASN A 32 -9.87 -9.98 10.23
N TYR A 33 -9.37 -9.14 9.35
CA TYR A 33 -8.24 -9.45 8.49
C TYR A 33 -7.04 -8.61 8.90
N GLU A 34 -5.90 -9.28 9.02
CA GLU A 34 -4.60 -8.67 9.28
C GLU A 34 -3.80 -8.64 7.98
N ILE A 35 -3.11 -7.52 7.74
CA ILE A 35 -2.25 -7.35 6.57
C ILE A 35 -0.81 -7.26 7.05
N GLU A 36 -0.01 -8.20 6.60
CA GLU A 36 1.42 -8.25 6.87
C GLU A 36 2.18 -7.81 5.61
N THR A 37 2.99 -6.76 5.73
CA THR A 37 3.90 -6.35 4.66
C THR A 37 5.13 -7.26 4.67
N LEU A 38 5.31 -8.04 3.60
CA LEU A 38 6.43 -8.96 3.45
C LEU A 38 7.65 -8.31 2.80
N ASP A 39 7.42 -7.49 1.77
CA ASP A 39 8.48 -6.78 1.04
C ASP A 39 7.89 -5.56 0.33
N ILE A 40 8.66 -4.47 0.30
CA ILE A 40 8.42 -3.35 -0.59
C ILE A 40 9.68 -3.19 -1.42
N SER A 41 9.51 -3.14 -2.74
CA SER A 41 10.61 -2.86 -3.67
C SER A 41 10.22 -1.69 -4.54
N VAL A 42 11.14 -0.72 -4.67
CA VAL A 42 10.91 0.50 -5.46
C VAL A 42 11.99 0.61 -6.52
N TRP A 43 11.58 0.94 -7.74
CA TRP A 43 12.47 1.26 -8.84
C TRP A 43 12.18 2.68 -9.29
N TYR A 44 13.23 3.45 -9.49
CA TYR A 44 13.15 4.74 -10.15
C TYR A 44 13.43 4.55 -11.63
N MET A 45 12.49 4.98 -12.47
CA MET A 45 12.65 4.92 -13.92
C MET A 45 13.36 6.19 -14.37
N GLN A 46 14.59 6.01 -14.85
CA GLN A 46 15.35 7.05 -15.53
C GLN A 46 15.41 6.69 -17.02
N GLU A 47 15.45 7.69 -17.91
CA GLU A 47 15.29 7.50 -19.38
C GLU A 47 16.22 6.46 -20.03
N PHE A 48 17.31 6.08 -19.35
CA PHE A 48 18.29 5.12 -19.88
C PHE A 48 18.71 4.00 -18.91
N ASN A 49 18.16 3.91 -17.68
CA ASN A 49 18.50 2.84 -16.73
C ASN A 49 17.37 2.55 -15.73
N GLU A 50 17.22 1.27 -15.38
CA GLU A 50 16.41 0.79 -14.26
C GLU A 50 17.22 0.79 -12.96
N ASN A 51 17.08 1.84 -12.15
CA ASN A 51 17.78 1.90 -10.86
C ASN A 51 16.84 1.41 -9.76
N ARG A 52 17.18 0.26 -9.15
CA ARG A 52 16.50 -0.18 -7.92
C ARG A 52 16.90 0.75 -6.79
N LEU A 53 15.92 1.37 -6.15
CA LEU A 53 16.14 2.17 -4.96
C LEU A 53 16.06 1.30 -3.72
N CYS A 54 17.07 1.39 -2.84
CA CYS A 54 16.94 0.84 -1.51
C CYS A 54 15.92 1.68 -0.72
N LEU A 55 15.00 1.03 0.00
CA LEU A 55 13.98 1.75 0.78
C LEU A 55 14.58 2.70 1.82
N GLU A 56 15.70 2.29 2.43
CA GLU A 56 16.40 3.08 3.45
C GLU A 56 16.96 4.40 2.87
N GLU A 57 17.42 4.36 1.62
CA GLU A 57 17.96 5.52 0.93
C GLU A 57 16.85 6.43 0.40
N TRP A 58 15.77 5.83 -0.11
CA TRP A 58 14.63 6.51 -0.71
C TRP A 58 13.75 7.26 0.31
N LYS A 59 13.71 6.82 1.57
CA LYS A 59 12.96 7.46 2.68
C LYS A 59 11.46 7.68 2.40
N ALA A 60 10.88 6.93 1.48
CA ALA A 60 9.48 7.05 1.06
C ALA A 60 9.10 8.43 0.51
N GLN A 61 10.01 9.12 -0.19
CA GLN A 61 9.74 10.43 -0.79
C GLN A 61 9.55 10.33 -2.32
N PHE A 62 8.48 10.90 -2.84
CA PHE A 62 8.22 10.95 -4.28
C PHE A 62 8.45 12.36 -4.81
N HIS A 63 9.22 12.48 -5.90
CA HIS A 63 9.32 13.71 -6.66
C HIS A 63 8.24 13.76 -7.74
N VAL A 64 7.60 14.92 -7.92
CA VAL A 64 6.42 15.08 -8.80
C VAL A 64 6.74 14.84 -10.28
N GLU A 65 7.97 15.09 -10.71
CA GLU A 65 8.41 14.98 -12.10
C GLU A 65 9.02 13.61 -12.42
N ASP A 66 9.11 12.74 -11.42
CA ASP A 66 9.78 11.46 -11.48
C ASP A 66 8.78 10.30 -11.59
N ALA A 67 9.20 9.23 -12.26
CA ALA A 67 8.41 8.01 -12.40
C ALA A 67 8.98 6.88 -11.53
N TYR A 68 8.11 6.23 -10.75
CA TYR A 68 8.48 5.16 -9.85
C TYR A 68 7.62 3.92 -10.09
N ILE A 69 8.23 2.75 -10.00
CA ILE A 69 7.53 1.47 -9.91
C ILE A 69 7.61 1.03 -8.45
N VAL A 70 6.47 0.76 -7.84
CA VAL A 70 6.39 0.21 -6.48
C VAL A 70 5.80 -1.18 -6.56
N ARG A 71 6.54 -2.18 -6.07
CA ARG A 71 6.02 -3.54 -5.84
C ARG A 71 5.88 -3.75 -4.35
N TRP A 72 4.64 -3.90 -3.92
CA TRP A 72 4.30 -4.32 -2.57
C TRP A 72 3.95 -5.80 -2.58
N LYS A 73 4.68 -6.59 -1.79
CA LYS A 73 4.31 -7.96 -1.46
C LYS A 73 3.73 -7.97 -0.06
N TYR A 74 2.48 -8.39 0.03
CA TYR A 74 1.75 -8.47 1.28
C TYR A 74 1.14 -9.85 1.45
N LYS A 75 0.74 -10.15 2.68
CA LYS A 75 -0.04 -11.31 3.05
C LYS A 75 -1.27 -10.83 3.80
N VAL A 76 -2.43 -11.35 3.40
CA VAL A 76 -3.67 -11.16 4.14
C VAL A 76 -3.95 -12.44 4.91
N SER A 77 -4.20 -12.33 6.20
CA SER A 77 -4.59 -13.47 7.05
C SER A 77 -5.82 -13.13 7.87
N LEU A 78 -6.69 -14.11 8.04
CA LEU A 78 -7.79 -14.05 8.99
C LEU A 78 -7.24 -14.25 10.40
N THR A 79 -7.64 -13.39 11.35
CA THR A 79 -7.38 -13.57 12.79
C THR A 79 -8.34 -14.59 13.39
#